data_AF-A0A0H5QCN0-F1
#
_entry.id   AF-A0A0H5QCN0-F1
#
_cell.length_a   1.000
_cell.length_b   1.000
_cell.length_c   1.000
_cell.angle_alpha   90.00
_cell.angle_beta   90.00
_cell.angle_gamma   90.00
#
_symmetry.space_group_name_H-M   'P 1'
#
loop_
_entity.id
_entity.type
_entity.pdbx_description
1 polymer ?
#
loop_
_entity_poly.entity_id
_entity_poly.type
_entity_poly.pdbx_seq_one_letter_code
_entity_poly.pdbx_strand_id
1 'polypeptide(L)'
;MSKSNLNPQCVFEQFAKINEIPRPSKREEKMIEYLKNWGESHNLDTKVDETGNVIIRKQATPGFENRKTLILQSHMDMVCDKLVDIEFDFDKDAIQTYIDGEWLCAKGTTLGADDGIGVAIELALLDANDIEHGPIECVFTRDEETQLTGASGMKAGFMTGDMLINLDSEDEGQIFVSCAGGRSTTAEFTFEREEAPEGYFFMLCCIKGLKGGHSGDDIDKKRANAIKILARFLYMEMEKYDIRLSRFDSGKMHNAIPRDGKFVIAVPSDKKENVRADWNIFASLVEEEYHVSDTEMVFNMESTSAEPVISQDVAVRFVRALQAVDNGVFAICQDKALAGMVETSSNIASIVTEDKFLIGKKRAKQWSLMSNGALIALQRARRQVATGRSLQCNSGLVAKP
;
A
#
# COMPACT_ATOMS: atom_id res chain seq x y z
N MET A 1 25.73 5.34 21.87
CA MET A 1 26.81 5.89 21.02
C MET A 1 26.52 7.36 20.75
N SER A 2 27.50 8.20 20.47
CA SER A 2 27.24 9.57 19.96
C SER A 2 27.09 9.53 18.43
N LYS A 3 26.33 10.48 17.87
CA LYS A 3 26.14 10.59 16.39
C LYS A 3 27.47 10.65 15.63
N SER A 4 28.52 11.18 16.27
CA SER A 4 29.89 11.26 15.77
C SER A 4 30.60 9.92 15.54
N ASN A 5 30.03 8.80 15.95
CA ASN A 5 30.67 7.49 15.90
C ASN A 5 30.05 6.53 14.88
N LEU A 6 29.07 6.99 14.10
CA LEU A 6 28.43 6.18 13.07
C LEU A 6 29.36 6.07 11.85
N ASN A 7 29.54 4.85 11.34
CA ASN A 7 30.34 4.55 10.17
C ASN A 7 29.46 3.89 9.09
N PRO A 8 29.61 4.23 7.79
CA PRO A 8 30.55 5.22 7.24
C PRO A 8 30.15 6.66 7.57
N GLN A 9 31.09 7.45 8.08
CA GLN A 9 30.80 8.80 8.60
C GLN A 9 30.24 9.72 7.52
N CYS A 10 30.77 9.66 6.29
CA CYS A 10 30.32 10.46 5.16
C CYS A 10 28.82 10.27 4.85
N VAL A 11 28.30 9.05 4.93
CA VAL A 11 26.88 8.75 4.70
C VAL A 11 26.02 9.34 5.80
N PHE A 12 26.37 9.09 7.07
CA PHE A 12 25.57 9.58 8.20
C PHE A 12 25.61 11.11 8.35
N GLU A 13 26.68 11.77 7.90
CA GLU A 13 26.74 13.23 7.81
C GLU A 13 25.78 13.78 6.73
N GLN A 14 25.69 13.14 5.56
CA GLN A 14 24.68 13.52 4.55
C GLN A 14 23.27 13.24 5.07
N PHE A 15 23.03 12.09 5.70
CA PHE A 15 21.72 11.75 6.27
C PHE A 15 21.28 12.72 7.38
N ALA A 16 22.21 13.22 8.18
CA ALA A 16 21.93 14.26 9.16
C ALA A 16 21.44 15.55 8.50
N LYS A 17 22.10 16.01 7.43
CA LYS A 17 21.68 17.19 6.64
C LYS A 17 20.33 16.98 5.97
N ILE A 18 20.09 15.80 5.39
CA ILE A 18 18.80 15.44 4.78
C ILE A 18 17.66 15.55 5.80
N ASN A 19 17.89 15.11 7.04
CA ASN A 19 16.90 15.19 8.12
C ASN A 19 16.61 16.62 8.60
N GLU A 20 17.47 17.59 8.28
CA GLU A 20 17.19 19.02 8.52
C GLU A 20 16.19 19.59 7.51
N ILE A 21 15.93 18.88 6.41
CA ILE A 21 15.09 19.33 5.31
C ILE A 21 13.70 18.68 5.40
N PRO A 22 12.64 19.47 5.59
CA PRO A 22 11.28 18.99 5.45
C PRO A 22 11.02 18.48 4.03
N ARG A 23 10.70 17.19 3.90
CA ARG A 23 10.48 16.49 2.61
C ARG A 23 9.21 15.60 2.58
N PRO A 24 8.04 16.07 3.05
CA PRO A 24 6.81 15.29 2.98
C PRO A 24 6.47 14.92 1.54
N SER A 25 5.95 13.71 1.32
CA SER A 25 5.47 13.29 0.00
C SER A 25 4.49 14.29 -0.61
N LYS A 26 4.67 14.56 -1.91
CA LYS A 26 4.04 15.60 -2.73
C LYS A 26 4.45 17.05 -2.43
N ARG A 27 5.35 17.28 -1.48
CA ARG A 27 5.81 18.61 -1.03
C ARG A 27 7.33 18.65 -0.87
N GLU A 28 8.01 18.13 -1.89
CA GLU A 28 9.46 17.92 -1.92
C GLU A 28 10.23 19.15 -2.40
N GLU A 29 9.60 20.31 -2.59
CA GLU A 29 10.21 21.48 -3.25
C GLU A 29 11.52 21.92 -2.56
N LYS A 30 11.57 21.84 -1.23
CA LYS A 30 12.77 22.15 -0.43
C LYS A 30 13.90 21.15 -0.68
N MET A 31 13.56 19.87 -0.82
CA MET A 31 14.55 18.82 -1.07
C MET A 31 15.07 18.88 -2.51
N ILE A 32 14.20 19.16 -3.48
CA ILE A 32 14.58 19.42 -4.87
C ILE A 32 15.56 20.60 -4.95
N GLU A 33 15.23 21.72 -4.30
CA GLU A 33 16.09 22.90 -4.26
C GLU A 33 17.45 22.59 -3.59
N TYR A 34 17.44 21.86 -2.47
CA TYR A 34 18.67 21.43 -1.80
C TYR A 34 19.56 20.59 -2.71
N LEU A 35 19.02 19.52 -3.32
CA LEU A 35 19.79 18.62 -4.19
C LEU A 35 20.35 19.35 -5.41
N LYS A 36 19.54 20.24 -6.01
CA LYS A 36 19.99 21.09 -7.12
C LYS A 36 21.17 21.98 -6.70
N ASN A 37 21.00 22.74 -5.62
CA ASN A 37 22.03 23.64 -5.12
C ASN A 37 23.29 22.86 -4.69
N TRP A 38 23.11 21.68 -4.09
CA TRP A 38 24.20 20.79 -3.71
C TRP A 38 25.03 20.40 -4.94
N GLY A 39 24.41 19.84 -5.98
CA GLY A 39 25.12 19.43 -7.19
C GLY A 39 25.83 20.58 -7.91
N GLU A 40 25.14 21.73 -8.04
CA GLU A 40 25.71 22.95 -8.64
C GLU A 40 26.92 23.48 -7.84
N SER A 41 26.84 23.48 -6.50
CA SER A 41 27.94 23.93 -5.63
C SER A 41 29.18 23.03 -5.69
N HIS A 42 29.03 21.75 -6.06
CA HIS A 42 30.13 20.81 -6.29
C HIS A 42 30.60 20.80 -7.76
N ASN A 43 30.10 21.71 -8.59
CA ASN A 43 30.40 21.81 -10.03
C ASN A 43 30.05 20.53 -10.81
N LEU A 44 28.98 19.83 -10.41
CA LEU A 44 28.50 18.61 -11.06
C LEU A 44 27.35 18.94 -12.03
N ASP A 45 27.25 18.18 -13.14
CA ASP A 45 26.13 18.34 -14.09
C ASP A 45 24.82 17.92 -13.40
N THR A 46 23.99 18.93 -13.13
CA THR A 46 22.77 18.80 -12.32
C THR A 46 21.56 19.25 -13.12
N LYS A 47 20.51 18.42 -13.17
CA LYS A 47 19.28 18.74 -13.88
C LYS A 47 18.06 18.37 -13.04
N VAL A 48 16.99 19.14 -13.22
CA VAL A 48 15.67 18.85 -12.68
C VAL A 48 14.70 18.70 -13.84
N ASP A 49 13.91 17.63 -13.87
CA ASP A 49 12.90 17.42 -14.91
C ASP A 49 11.58 18.16 -14.62
N GLU A 50 10.63 18.06 -15.56
CA GLU A 50 9.31 18.71 -15.44
C GLU A 50 8.45 18.17 -14.29
N THR A 51 8.77 16.97 -13.78
CA THR A 51 8.07 16.33 -12.67
C THR A 51 8.76 16.50 -11.33
N GLY A 52 9.91 17.19 -11.30
CA GLY A 52 10.69 17.46 -10.10
C GLY A 52 11.69 16.38 -9.72
N ASN A 53 11.97 15.41 -10.59
CA ASN A 53 13.08 14.48 -10.37
C ASN A 53 14.41 15.23 -10.54
N VAL A 54 15.40 14.90 -9.71
CA VAL A 54 16.74 15.50 -9.79
C VAL A 54 17.73 14.44 -10.27
N ILE A 55 18.65 14.81 -11.15
CA ILE A 55 19.80 13.98 -11.53
C ILE A 55 21.08 14.78 -11.34
N ILE A 56 22.07 14.16 -10.70
CA ILE A 56 23.42 14.71 -10.52
C ILE A 56 24.42 13.72 -11.12
N ARG A 57 25.24 14.17 -12.05
CA ARG A 57 26.21 13.32 -12.77
C ARG A 57 27.64 13.60 -12.33
N LYS A 58 28.40 12.53 -12.17
CA LYS A 58 29.84 12.58 -11.90
C LYS A 58 30.60 11.72 -12.91
N GLN A 59 31.66 12.29 -13.47
CA GLN A 59 32.51 11.61 -14.43
C GLN A 59 33.28 10.46 -13.76
N ALA A 60 33.77 9.52 -14.55
CA ALA A 60 34.58 8.43 -14.03
C ALA A 60 35.86 8.92 -13.34
N THR A 61 36.32 8.15 -12.36
CA THR A 61 37.68 8.32 -11.83
C THR A 61 38.73 7.89 -12.87
N PRO A 62 39.98 8.40 -12.78
CA PRO A 62 41.03 8.06 -13.73
C PRO A 62 41.21 6.54 -13.92
N GLY A 63 41.16 6.08 -15.17
CA GLY A 63 41.29 4.66 -15.53
C GLY A 63 39.97 3.89 -15.63
N PHE A 64 38.83 4.52 -15.33
CA PHE A 64 37.49 3.93 -15.40
C PHE A 64 36.57 4.61 -16.42
N GLU A 65 37.10 5.44 -17.30
CA GLU A 65 36.34 6.21 -18.30
C GLU A 65 35.64 5.31 -19.34
N ASN A 66 36.20 4.12 -19.61
CA ASN A 66 35.64 3.15 -20.54
C ASN A 66 34.60 2.20 -19.91
N ARG A 67 34.20 2.46 -18.66
CA ARG A 67 33.14 1.69 -17.99
C ARG A 67 31.76 2.18 -18.42
N LYS A 68 30.78 1.29 -18.35
CA LYS A 68 29.37 1.65 -18.54
C LYS A 68 28.94 2.63 -17.45
N THR A 69 28.10 3.59 -17.84
CA THR A 69 27.50 4.53 -16.89
C THR A 69 26.52 3.79 -15.99
N LEU A 70 26.70 3.93 -14.67
CA LEU A 70 25.86 3.35 -13.64
C LEU A 70 24.90 4.41 -13.09
N ILE A 71 23.62 4.08 -13.05
CA ILE A 71 22.60 4.87 -12.36
C ILE A 71 22.46 4.32 -10.94
N LEU A 72 22.56 5.21 -9.95
CA LEU A 72 22.07 4.98 -8.61
C LEU A 72 20.76 5.74 -8.48
N GLN A 73 19.72 5.08 -7.99
CA GLN A 73 18.42 5.71 -7.83
C GLN A 73 17.87 5.52 -6.43
N SER A 74 17.42 6.64 -5.86
CA SER A 74 16.74 6.73 -4.57
C SER A 74 15.51 7.64 -4.69
N HIS A 75 14.55 7.56 -3.76
CA HIS A 75 13.45 8.54 -3.71
C HIS A 75 13.68 9.58 -2.60
N MET A 76 13.23 10.83 -2.84
CA MET A 76 13.61 11.97 -1.99
C MET A 76 12.56 12.33 -0.93
N ASP A 77 11.34 11.84 -1.08
CA ASP A 77 10.25 12.07 -0.13
C ASP A 77 10.31 11.10 1.05
N MET A 78 9.43 11.29 2.04
CA MET A 78 9.26 10.37 3.16
C MET A 78 7.80 10.32 3.61
N VAL A 79 7.37 9.17 4.14
CA VAL A 79 6.13 9.10 4.93
C VAL A 79 6.23 9.99 6.17
N CYS A 80 5.20 10.79 6.41
CA CYS A 80 5.08 11.64 7.59
C CYS A 80 4.01 11.09 8.54
N ASP A 81 4.46 10.44 9.61
CA ASP A 81 3.59 10.02 10.73
C ASP A 81 4.23 10.36 12.07
N LYS A 82 3.41 10.60 13.09
CA LYS A 82 3.86 11.02 14.43
C LYS A 82 2.97 10.48 15.53
N LEU A 83 3.55 10.36 16.72
CA LEU A 83 2.78 10.03 17.92
C LEU A 83 1.76 11.13 18.22
N VAL A 84 0.60 10.72 18.76
CA VAL A 84 -0.56 11.60 19.00
C VAL A 84 -0.21 12.82 19.85
N ASP A 85 0.67 12.64 20.83
CA ASP A 85 1.00 13.66 21.84
C ASP A 85 2.18 14.56 21.44
N ILE A 86 2.66 14.47 20.19
CA ILE A 86 3.80 15.26 19.70
C ILE A 86 3.35 16.37 18.76
N GLU A 87 3.68 17.60 19.14
CA GLU A 87 3.63 18.76 18.25
C GLU A 87 4.87 18.74 17.34
N PHE A 88 4.63 18.53 16.06
CA PHE A 88 5.64 18.47 15.00
C PHE A 88 4.97 18.85 13.69
N ASP A 89 5.56 19.77 12.94
CA ASP A 89 5.12 20.26 11.64
C ASP A 89 6.09 19.77 10.55
N PHE A 90 5.68 18.73 9.80
CA PHE A 90 6.48 18.13 8.73
C PHE A 90 6.76 19.06 7.56
N ASP A 91 6.16 20.25 7.48
CA ASP A 91 6.48 21.25 6.47
C ASP A 91 7.61 22.19 6.90
N LYS A 92 7.97 22.21 8.18
CA LYS A 92 8.87 23.22 8.76
C LYS A 92 9.97 22.63 9.63
N ASP A 93 9.65 21.61 10.41
CA ASP A 93 10.51 21.11 11.47
C ASP A 93 11.49 20.04 10.95
N ALA A 94 12.71 20.07 11.48
CA ALA A 94 13.74 19.08 11.21
C ALA A 94 13.53 17.79 12.02
N ILE A 95 13.77 16.63 11.40
CA ILE A 95 13.65 15.32 12.05
C ILE A 95 14.73 15.17 13.13
N GLN A 96 14.28 14.96 14.37
CA GLN A 96 15.16 14.85 15.53
C GLN A 96 15.58 13.40 15.75
N THR A 97 16.84 13.07 15.43
CA THR A 97 17.35 11.70 15.56
C THR A 97 18.08 11.44 16.88
N TYR A 98 18.06 10.19 17.35
CA TYR A 98 18.82 9.68 18.49
C TYR A 98 19.24 8.22 18.26
N ILE A 99 20.27 7.76 18.98
CA ILE A 99 20.74 6.37 18.90
C ILE A 99 20.16 5.58 20.08
N ASP A 100 19.49 4.48 19.78
CA ASP A 100 18.98 3.50 20.74
C ASP A 100 19.65 2.13 20.51
N GLY A 101 20.65 1.81 21.34
CA GLY A 101 21.46 0.61 21.16
C GLY A 101 22.18 0.60 19.80
N GLU A 102 21.75 -0.31 18.93
CA GLU A 102 22.25 -0.49 17.56
C GLU A 102 21.43 0.27 16.50
N TRP A 103 20.34 0.93 16.91
CA TRP A 103 19.40 1.59 16.01
C TRP A 103 19.55 3.11 16.02
N LEU A 104 19.41 3.72 14.84
CA LEU A 104 19.16 5.15 14.71
C LEU A 104 17.64 5.34 14.60
N CYS A 105 17.07 6.19 15.46
CA CYS A 105 15.63 6.41 15.54
C CYS A 105 15.28 7.89 15.50
N ALA A 106 14.04 8.22 15.14
CA ALA A 106 13.48 9.56 15.27
C ALA A 106 12.65 9.70 16.54
N LYS A 107 12.62 10.91 17.12
CA LYS A 107 11.90 11.21 18.35
C LYS A 107 10.40 11.36 18.09
N GLY A 108 9.70 10.23 18.05
CA GLY A 108 8.24 10.14 18.00
C GLY A 108 7.61 10.62 16.68
N THR A 109 8.43 10.65 15.63
CA THR A 109 8.01 10.76 14.22
C THR A 109 8.59 9.58 13.45
N THR A 110 8.17 9.43 12.19
CA THR A 110 8.94 8.67 11.20
C THR A 110 10.36 9.25 11.05
N LEU A 111 11.32 8.38 10.72
CA LEU A 111 12.73 8.76 10.54
C LEU A 111 13.03 9.22 9.11
N GLY A 112 12.34 8.65 8.11
CA GLY A 112 12.65 8.86 6.70
C GLY A 112 14.02 8.30 6.33
N ALA A 113 14.42 7.18 6.94
CA ALA A 113 15.57 6.39 6.53
C ALA A 113 15.32 5.72 5.17
N ASP A 114 14.08 5.28 4.98
CA ASP A 114 13.49 4.98 3.69
C ASP A 114 13.01 6.29 3.01
N ASP A 115 13.55 6.69 1.86
CA ASP A 115 14.84 6.27 1.26
C ASP A 115 15.95 7.32 1.47
N GLY A 116 15.86 8.07 2.56
CA GLY A 116 16.85 9.08 2.90
C GLY A 116 18.27 8.54 3.09
N ILE A 117 18.44 7.25 3.44
CA ILE A 117 19.76 6.60 3.49
C ILE A 117 20.31 6.35 2.08
N GLY A 118 19.49 5.90 1.11
CA GLY A 118 19.89 5.79 -0.29
C GLY A 118 20.36 7.14 -0.85
N VAL A 119 19.57 8.19 -0.62
CA VAL A 119 19.92 9.57 -0.97
C VAL A 119 21.25 9.99 -0.33
N ALA A 120 21.48 9.64 0.94
CA ALA A 120 22.72 9.96 1.64
C ALA A 120 23.94 9.23 1.06
N ILE A 121 23.78 7.96 0.66
CA ILE A 121 24.82 7.15 0.00
C ILE A 121 25.20 7.78 -1.35
N GLU A 122 24.21 8.16 -2.15
CA GLU A 122 24.42 8.83 -3.44
C GLU A 122 25.20 10.13 -3.28
N LEU A 123 24.79 11.01 -2.37
CA LEU A 123 25.50 12.27 -2.10
C LEU A 123 26.92 12.03 -1.58
N ALA A 124 27.12 11.03 -0.71
CA ALA A 124 28.44 10.67 -0.22
C ALA A 124 29.37 10.16 -1.35
N LEU A 125 28.85 9.36 -2.29
CA LEU A 125 29.62 8.89 -3.44
C LEU A 125 29.95 10.04 -4.42
N LEU A 126 29.01 10.96 -4.62
CA LEU A 126 29.24 12.15 -5.44
C LEU A 126 30.34 13.06 -4.84
N ASP A 127 30.44 13.15 -3.52
CA ASP A 127 31.47 13.94 -2.81
C ASP A 127 32.82 13.21 -2.67
N ALA A 128 32.80 11.87 -2.65
CA ALA A 128 34.00 11.05 -2.42
C ALA A 128 35.07 11.23 -3.52
N ASN A 129 36.34 11.36 -3.13
CA ASN A 129 37.46 11.47 -4.07
C ASN A 129 38.42 10.27 -4.01
N ASP A 130 38.10 9.29 -3.18
CA ASP A 130 38.91 8.13 -2.80
C ASP A 130 38.26 6.79 -3.17
N ILE A 131 37.13 6.82 -3.89
CA ILE A 131 36.40 5.64 -4.36
C ILE A 131 36.54 5.56 -5.88
N GLU A 132 37.12 4.47 -6.39
CA GLU A 132 37.21 4.21 -7.83
C GLU A 132 35.82 3.88 -8.41
N HIS A 133 35.42 4.58 -9.47
CA HIS A 133 34.14 4.36 -10.12
C HIS A 133 34.16 4.73 -11.61
N GLY A 134 33.29 4.08 -12.39
CA GLY A 134 32.95 4.53 -13.75
C GLY A 134 32.14 5.82 -13.75
N PRO A 135 31.60 6.26 -14.89
CA PRO A 135 30.66 7.38 -14.91
C PRO A 135 29.41 7.01 -14.09
N ILE A 136 28.93 7.92 -13.25
CA ILE A 136 27.74 7.70 -12.42
C ILE A 136 26.69 8.79 -12.61
N GLU A 137 25.43 8.39 -12.53
CA GLU A 137 24.26 9.27 -12.46
C GLU A 137 23.50 8.94 -11.17
N CYS A 138 23.40 9.88 -10.23
CA CYS A 138 22.55 9.72 -9.06
C CYS A 138 21.20 10.38 -9.35
N VAL A 139 20.12 9.61 -9.24
CA VAL A 139 18.77 10.00 -9.62
C VAL A 139 17.87 9.98 -8.40
N PHE A 140 17.32 11.15 -8.07
CA PHE A 140 16.45 11.35 -6.94
C PHE A 140 15.02 11.54 -7.45
N THR A 141 14.16 10.56 -7.21
CA THR A 141 12.77 10.59 -7.69
C THR A 141 11.81 11.23 -6.69
N ARG A 142 10.77 11.88 -7.20
CA ARG A 142 9.72 12.53 -6.41
C ARG A 142 8.53 11.58 -6.14
N ASP A 143 7.96 11.67 -4.94
CA ASP A 143 6.64 11.11 -4.58
C ASP A 143 6.50 9.60 -4.89
N GLU A 144 7.40 8.79 -4.31
CA GLU A 144 7.30 7.32 -4.33
C GLU A 144 6.07 6.90 -3.51
N GLU A 145 6.03 7.37 -2.26
CA GLU A 145 5.26 6.84 -1.12
C GLU A 145 3.75 6.88 -1.29
N THR A 146 3.29 7.70 -2.26
CA THR A 146 1.87 7.82 -2.54
C THR A 146 1.47 7.23 -3.88
N GLN A 147 2.16 7.60 -4.96
CA GLN A 147 1.69 7.37 -6.33
C GLN A 147 2.79 7.21 -7.38
N LEU A 148 4.07 7.19 -6.98
CA LEU A 148 5.20 7.08 -7.90
C LEU A 148 5.17 8.14 -9.01
N THR A 149 4.80 9.39 -8.68
CA THR A 149 4.52 10.40 -9.72
C THR A 149 5.79 10.88 -10.43
N GLY A 150 6.91 10.95 -9.71
CA GLY A 150 8.22 11.24 -10.29
C GLY A 150 8.65 10.16 -11.29
N ALA A 151 8.66 8.90 -10.86
CA ALA A 151 9.04 7.78 -11.72
C ALA A 151 8.12 7.64 -12.95
N SER A 152 6.81 7.79 -12.77
CA SER A 152 5.82 7.69 -13.87
C SER A 152 5.90 8.86 -14.86
N GLY A 153 6.32 10.04 -14.40
CA GLY A 153 6.41 11.26 -15.21
C GLY A 153 7.74 11.47 -15.93
N MET A 154 8.77 10.71 -15.55
CA MET A 154 10.11 10.83 -16.10
C MET A 154 10.14 10.56 -17.61
N LYS A 155 10.75 11.48 -18.37
CA LYS A 155 10.85 11.38 -19.84
C LYS A 155 12.07 10.59 -20.28
N ALA A 156 11.94 9.90 -21.41
CA ALA A 156 13.05 9.24 -22.07
C ALA A 156 14.20 10.22 -22.33
N GLY A 157 15.44 9.78 -22.07
CA GLY A 157 16.64 10.58 -22.20
C GLY A 157 17.00 11.43 -20.98
N PHE A 158 16.20 11.40 -19.89
CA PHE A 158 16.61 12.01 -18.63
C PHE A 158 17.81 11.29 -18.00
N MET A 159 17.78 9.96 -17.98
CA MET A 159 18.90 9.10 -17.62
C MET A 159 19.61 8.61 -18.89
N THR A 160 20.92 8.41 -18.80
CA THR A 160 21.77 7.94 -19.91
C THR A 160 22.51 6.64 -19.59
N GLY A 161 22.47 6.17 -18.34
CA GLY A 161 23.12 4.93 -17.93
C GLY A 161 22.55 3.63 -18.51
N ASP A 162 23.40 2.61 -18.54
CA ASP A 162 23.06 1.27 -19.05
C ASP A 162 22.58 0.31 -17.94
N MET A 163 22.88 0.64 -16.69
CA MET A 163 22.62 -0.18 -15.51
C MET A 163 22.04 0.72 -14.42
N LEU A 164 21.11 0.19 -13.64
CA LEU A 164 20.50 0.90 -12.52
C LEU A 164 20.56 0.02 -11.28
N ILE A 165 21.01 0.62 -10.17
CA ILE A 165 20.88 0.07 -8.82
C ILE A 165 19.94 1.00 -8.07
N ASN A 166 18.79 0.47 -7.69
CA ASN A 166 17.85 1.15 -6.80
C ASN A 166 18.27 0.85 -5.35
N LEU A 167 18.24 1.88 -4.49
CA LEU A 167 18.70 1.81 -3.10
C LEU A 167 17.54 1.70 -2.09
N ASP A 168 16.33 1.50 -2.59
CA ASP A 168 15.05 1.47 -1.87
C ASP A 168 14.72 0.06 -1.32
N SER A 169 15.76 -0.66 -0.89
CA SER A 169 15.61 -1.98 -0.29
C SER A 169 15.95 -1.92 1.19
N GLU A 170 15.01 -2.38 2.02
CA GLU A 170 15.12 -2.26 3.48
C GLU A 170 15.83 -3.47 4.15
N ASP A 171 16.17 -4.51 3.39
CA ASP A 171 16.74 -5.76 3.92
C ASP A 171 18.21 -5.96 3.48
N GLU A 172 19.14 -5.83 4.44
CA GLU A 172 20.56 -6.12 4.24
C GLU A 172 20.78 -7.56 3.75
N GLY A 173 21.64 -7.73 2.74
CA GLY A 173 22.01 -9.04 2.19
C GLY A 173 20.99 -9.64 1.20
N GLN A 174 19.94 -8.89 0.85
CA GLN A 174 18.97 -9.27 -0.17
C GLN A 174 19.14 -8.42 -1.44
N ILE A 175 18.92 -9.04 -2.61
CA ILE A 175 18.95 -8.35 -3.90
C ILE A 175 17.61 -8.58 -4.58
N PHE A 176 16.87 -7.50 -4.79
CA PHE A 176 15.59 -7.52 -5.49
C PHE A 176 15.83 -7.31 -6.98
N VAL A 177 15.46 -8.31 -7.79
CA VAL A 177 15.58 -8.26 -9.25
C VAL A 177 14.24 -7.96 -9.94
N SER A 178 13.15 -7.92 -9.18
CA SER A 178 11.80 -7.62 -9.68
C SER A 178 10.85 -7.29 -8.53
N CYS A 179 9.79 -6.53 -8.82
CA CYS A 179 8.68 -6.28 -7.92
C CYS A 179 7.33 -6.56 -8.61
N ALA A 180 6.24 -6.58 -7.84
CA ALA A 180 4.90 -6.68 -8.38
C ALA A 180 4.37 -5.29 -8.81
N GLY A 181 3.72 -5.21 -9.97
CA GLY A 181 2.93 -4.03 -10.32
C GLY A 181 1.65 -3.96 -9.49
N GLY A 182 1.19 -2.74 -9.18
CA GLY A 182 -0.03 -2.50 -8.39
C GLY A 182 -1.14 -1.83 -9.18
N ARG A 183 -2.40 -2.12 -8.83
CA ARG A 183 -3.57 -1.35 -9.29
C ARG A 183 -4.64 -1.25 -8.21
N SER A 184 -5.03 -0.03 -7.88
CA SER A 184 -6.19 0.25 -7.04
C SER A 184 -7.48 0.19 -7.86
N THR A 185 -8.52 -0.40 -7.28
CA THR A 185 -9.86 -0.50 -7.85
C THR A 185 -10.86 -0.11 -6.77
N THR A 186 -11.74 0.84 -7.11
CA THR A 186 -12.87 1.22 -6.25
C THR A 186 -14.16 0.71 -6.87
N ALA A 187 -15.00 0.07 -6.07
CA ALA A 187 -16.36 -0.26 -6.44
C ALA A 187 -17.35 0.53 -5.58
N GLU A 188 -18.42 1.01 -6.20
CA GLU A 188 -19.43 1.83 -5.57
C GLU A 188 -20.81 1.17 -5.71
N PHE A 189 -21.54 1.06 -4.61
CA PHE A 189 -22.95 0.68 -4.60
C PHE A 189 -23.75 1.83 -4.02
N THR A 190 -24.59 2.45 -4.85
CA THR A 190 -25.55 3.45 -4.40
C THR A 190 -26.81 2.77 -3.90
N PHE A 191 -27.39 3.30 -2.83
CA PHE A 191 -28.63 2.81 -2.27
C PHE A 191 -29.45 3.94 -1.65
N GLU A 192 -30.73 3.68 -1.51
CA GLU A 192 -31.62 4.47 -0.67
C GLU A 192 -31.78 3.75 0.68
N ARG A 193 -32.04 4.53 1.73
CA ARG A 193 -32.37 4.01 3.04
C ARG A 193 -33.89 3.94 3.18
N GLU A 194 -34.37 2.87 3.81
CA GLU A 194 -35.76 2.64 4.14
C GLU A 194 -35.92 2.31 5.63
N GLU A 195 -37.10 2.54 6.18
CA GLU A 195 -37.40 2.09 7.54
C GLU A 195 -37.40 0.56 7.59
N ALA A 196 -36.81 -0.01 8.64
CA ALA A 196 -36.90 -1.45 8.85
C ALA A 196 -38.36 -1.87 9.03
N PRO A 197 -38.75 -3.09 8.59
CA PRO A 197 -40.09 -3.58 8.81
C PRO A 197 -40.42 -3.66 10.31
N GLU A 198 -41.70 -3.47 10.64
CA GLU A 198 -42.16 -3.63 12.03
C GLU A 198 -41.86 -5.03 12.57
N GLY A 199 -41.60 -5.11 13.89
CA GLY A 199 -41.29 -6.37 14.55
C GLY A 199 -39.85 -6.87 14.34
N TYR A 200 -38.94 -6.02 13.85
CA TYR A 200 -37.52 -6.35 13.71
C TYR A 200 -36.68 -5.95 14.92
N PHE A 201 -35.62 -6.72 15.17
CA PHE A 201 -34.65 -6.52 16.23
C PHE A 201 -33.28 -6.23 15.64
N PHE A 202 -32.60 -5.20 16.15
CA PHE A 202 -31.33 -4.73 15.63
C PHE A 202 -30.14 -5.30 16.40
N MET A 203 -29.13 -5.71 15.65
CA MET A 203 -27.89 -6.29 16.17
C MET A 203 -26.67 -5.64 15.53
N LEU A 204 -25.71 -5.24 16.36
CA LEU A 204 -24.37 -4.89 15.95
C LEU A 204 -23.48 -6.14 16.08
N CYS A 205 -22.92 -6.58 14.97
CA CYS A 205 -21.97 -7.69 14.93
C CYS A 205 -20.59 -7.14 14.60
N CYS A 206 -19.55 -7.57 15.31
CA CYS A 206 -18.18 -7.19 14.99
C CYS A 206 -17.19 -8.33 15.19
N ILE A 207 -16.11 -8.25 14.42
CA ILE A 207 -14.89 -9.03 14.62
C ILE A 207 -13.75 -8.04 14.85
N LYS A 208 -12.89 -8.37 15.80
CA LYS A 208 -11.67 -7.62 16.09
C LYS A 208 -10.49 -8.55 16.30
N GLY A 209 -9.28 -8.01 16.30
CA GLY A 209 -8.10 -8.74 16.76
C GLY A 209 -7.49 -9.69 15.73
N LEU A 210 -7.92 -9.63 14.46
CA LEU A 210 -7.17 -10.31 13.41
C LEU A 210 -5.79 -9.68 13.26
N LYS A 211 -4.84 -10.46 12.75
CA LYS A 211 -3.43 -10.08 12.67
C LYS A 211 -3.18 -8.92 11.70
N GLY A 212 -3.92 -8.89 10.59
CA GLY A 212 -3.75 -7.87 9.54
C GLY A 212 -2.43 -8.00 8.81
N GLY A 213 -1.88 -6.91 8.27
CA GLY A 213 -0.59 -6.92 7.60
C GLY A 213 -0.54 -6.14 6.29
N HIS A 214 0.64 -6.09 5.69
CA HIS A 214 0.82 -5.51 4.36
C HIS A 214 0.21 -6.43 3.29
N SER A 215 -0.65 -5.88 2.44
CA SER A 215 -1.39 -6.65 1.43
C SER A 215 -0.53 -7.15 0.25
N GLY A 216 0.74 -6.76 0.19
CA GLY A 216 1.76 -7.37 -0.66
C GLY A 216 2.49 -8.47 0.08
N ASP A 217 3.35 -8.09 1.03
CA ASP A 217 4.35 -8.97 1.66
C ASP A 217 3.77 -9.99 2.64
N ASP A 218 2.54 -9.76 3.12
CA ASP A 218 1.86 -10.69 4.03
C ASP A 218 0.73 -11.48 3.36
N ILE A 219 0.49 -11.29 2.06
CA ILE A 219 -0.68 -11.88 1.38
C ILE A 219 -0.62 -13.41 1.26
N ASP A 220 0.59 -13.96 1.27
CA ASP A 220 0.89 -15.39 1.24
C ASP A 220 0.86 -16.03 2.64
N LYS A 221 0.90 -15.21 3.71
CA LYS A 221 0.92 -15.66 5.11
C LYS A 221 -0.43 -16.17 5.61
N LYS A 222 -1.40 -16.36 4.70
CA LYS A 222 -2.73 -16.96 4.94
C LYS A 222 -3.54 -16.25 6.04
N ARG A 223 -3.28 -14.96 6.27
CA ARG A 223 -3.96 -14.17 7.29
C ARG A 223 -5.41 -13.93 6.90
N ALA A 224 -6.29 -13.94 7.89
CA ALA A 224 -7.71 -13.70 7.73
C ALA A 224 -7.99 -12.26 7.28
N ASN A 225 -9.10 -12.09 6.55
CA ASN A 225 -9.60 -10.78 6.12
C ASN A 225 -11.00 -10.55 6.74
N ALA A 226 -11.12 -9.55 7.62
CA ALA A 226 -12.36 -9.26 8.35
C ALA A 226 -13.58 -9.07 7.44
N ILE A 227 -13.40 -8.40 6.29
CA ILE A 227 -14.48 -8.15 5.32
C ILE A 227 -15.02 -9.48 4.78
N LYS A 228 -14.13 -10.38 4.36
CA LYS A 228 -14.52 -11.68 3.78
C LYS A 228 -15.23 -12.55 4.80
N ILE A 229 -14.77 -12.57 6.05
CA ILE A 229 -15.39 -13.34 7.15
C ILE A 229 -16.80 -12.79 7.45
N LEU A 230 -16.93 -11.49 7.69
CA LEU A 230 -18.24 -10.89 8.01
C LEU A 230 -19.24 -11.02 6.86
N ALA A 231 -18.78 -10.84 5.62
CA ALA A 231 -19.63 -11.04 4.45
C ALA A 231 -20.06 -12.51 4.29
N ARG A 232 -19.26 -13.47 4.77
CA ARG A 232 -19.59 -14.91 4.68
C ARG A 232 -20.72 -15.25 5.63
N PHE A 233 -20.67 -14.72 6.85
CA PHE A 233 -21.78 -14.83 7.80
C PHE A 233 -23.06 -14.22 7.25
N LEU A 234 -23.00 -12.96 6.78
CA LEU A 234 -24.17 -12.28 6.20
C LEU A 234 -24.77 -13.05 5.01
N TYR A 235 -23.93 -13.61 4.14
CA TYR A 235 -24.38 -14.41 3.01
C TYR A 235 -25.19 -15.63 3.47
N MET A 236 -24.68 -16.37 4.45
CA MET A 236 -25.36 -17.55 5.00
C MET A 236 -26.69 -17.19 5.69
N GLU A 237 -26.72 -16.09 6.44
CA GLU A 237 -27.92 -15.68 7.17
C GLU A 237 -29.01 -15.11 6.26
N MET A 238 -28.62 -14.38 5.21
CA MET A 238 -29.55 -13.89 4.19
C MET A 238 -30.20 -15.01 3.37
N GLU A 239 -29.62 -16.21 3.34
CA GLU A 239 -30.26 -17.40 2.72
C GLU A 239 -31.33 -18.03 3.63
N LYS A 240 -31.21 -17.86 4.94
CA LYS A 240 -32.10 -18.49 5.94
C LYS A 240 -33.25 -17.59 6.40
N TYR A 241 -32.97 -16.29 6.54
CA TYR A 241 -33.84 -15.35 7.22
C TYR A 241 -34.00 -14.05 6.42
N ASP A 242 -35.06 -13.31 6.69
CA ASP A 242 -35.28 -11.98 6.11
C ASP A 242 -34.40 -10.93 6.82
N ILE A 243 -33.09 -10.98 6.57
CA ILE A 243 -32.10 -10.06 7.15
C ILE A 243 -32.10 -8.74 6.38
N ARG A 244 -32.20 -7.61 7.09
CA ARG A 244 -32.04 -6.26 6.54
C ARG A 244 -30.70 -5.67 7.00
N LEU A 245 -29.86 -5.24 6.06
CA LEU A 245 -28.54 -4.65 6.36
C LEU A 245 -28.69 -3.14 6.52
N SER A 246 -28.14 -2.54 7.58
CA SER A 246 -28.09 -1.09 7.74
C SER A 246 -26.73 -0.49 7.40
N ARG A 247 -25.66 -1.18 7.80
CA ARG A 247 -24.29 -0.65 7.72
C ARG A 247 -23.25 -1.78 7.70
N PHE A 248 -22.14 -1.60 6.97
CA PHE A 248 -20.99 -2.50 6.95
C PHE A 248 -19.69 -1.70 6.83
N ASP A 249 -18.82 -1.77 7.84
CA ASP A 249 -17.57 -1.01 7.87
C ASP A 249 -16.42 -1.86 8.34
N SER A 250 -15.32 -1.83 7.60
CA SER A 250 -14.13 -2.59 7.94
C SER A 250 -12.93 -2.06 7.16
N GLY A 251 -11.75 -2.14 7.78
CA GLY A 251 -10.51 -1.65 7.19
C GLY A 251 -10.41 -0.12 7.11
N LYS A 252 -9.22 0.37 6.76
CA LYS A 252 -8.92 1.81 6.70
C LYS A 252 -7.93 2.13 5.60
N MET A 253 -6.79 1.43 5.57
CA MET A 253 -5.71 1.66 4.62
C MET A 253 -5.84 0.77 3.38
N HIS A 254 -5.58 1.34 2.21
CA HIS A 254 -5.78 0.69 0.91
C HIS A 254 -4.82 -0.49 0.65
N ASN A 255 -3.68 -0.53 1.35
CA ASN A 255 -2.63 -1.54 1.25
C ASN A 255 -2.56 -2.46 2.48
N ALA A 256 -3.55 -2.43 3.38
CA ALA A 256 -3.57 -3.26 4.58
C ALA A 256 -4.63 -4.38 4.51
N ILE A 257 -4.30 -5.55 5.04
CA ILE A 257 -5.27 -6.63 5.29
C ILE A 257 -6.16 -6.19 6.46
N PRO A 258 -7.49 -6.09 6.29
CA PRO A 258 -8.40 -5.59 7.33
C PRO A 258 -8.43 -6.48 8.56
N ARG A 259 -8.12 -5.85 9.71
CA ARG A 259 -8.06 -6.51 11.01
C ARG A 259 -9.41 -6.60 11.72
N ASP A 260 -10.17 -5.52 11.58
CA ASP A 260 -11.39 -5.31 12.33
C ASP A 260 -12.51 -4.93 11.37
N GLY A 261 -13.74 -5.30 11.75
CA GLY A 261 -14.92 -4.95 10.99
C GLY A 261 -16.19 -5.06 11.82
N LYS A 262 -17.23 -4.36 11.38
CA LYS A 262 -18.54 -4.41 12.00
C LYS A 262 -19.64 -4.20 10.97
N PHE A 263 -20.81 -4.76 11.24
CA PHE A 263 -22.02 -4.47 10.50
C PHE A 263 -23.22 -4.38 11.45
N VAL A 264 -24.26 -3.66 11.03
CA VAL A 264 -25.55 -3.62 11.72
C VAL A 264 -26.61 -4.26 10.84
N ILE A 265 -27.34 -5.21 11.41
CA ILE A 265 -28.49 -5.86 10.77
C ILE A 265 -29.74 -5.72 11.62
N ALA A 266 -30.89 -5.70 10.95
CA ALA A 266 -32.19 -5.92 11.54
C ALA A 266 -32.69 -7.31 11.12
N VAL A 267 -33.24 -8.06 12.08
CA VAL A 267 -33.75 -9.42 11.87
C VAL A 267 -35.17 -9.54 12.44
N PRO A 268 -36.04 -10.41 11.93
CA PRO A 268 -37.34 -10.66 12.56
C PRO A 268 -37.15 -11.02 14.04
N SER A 269 -37.92 -10.40 14.94
CA SER A 269 -37.70 -10.53 16.39
C SER A 269 -37.80 -11.98 16.89
N ASP A 270 -38.57 -12.82 16.23
CA ASP A 270 -38.73 -14.24 16.53
C ASP A 270 -37.53 -15.10 16.07
N LYS A 271 -36.63 -14.56 15.23
CA LYS A 271 -35.40 -15.23 14.75
C LYS A 271 -34.13 -14.77 15.47
N LYS A 272 -34.21 -13.78 16.36
CA LYS A 272 -33.03 -13.17 17.00
C LYS A 272 -32.13 -14.18 17.74
N GLU A 273 -32.72 -15.15 18.43
CA GLU A 273 -31.93 -16.15 19.18
C GLU A 273 -31.30 -17.19 18.24
N ASN A 274 -31.94 -17.47 17.10
CA ASN A 274 -31.38 -18.33 16.06
C ASN A 274 -30.15 -17.69 15.42
N VAL A 275 -30.24 -16.42 15.01
CA VAL A 275 -29.11 -15.67 14.44
C VAL A 275 -27.94 -15.58 15.42
N ARG A 276 -28.23 -15.43 16.71
CA ARG A 276 -27.20 -15.44 17.77
C ARG A 276 -26.54 -16.81 17.93
N ALA A 277 -27.33 -17.89 17.89
CA ALA A 277 -26.79 -19.25 17.91
C ALA A 277 -25.89 -19.52 16.68
N ASP A 278 -26.36 -19.12 15.49
CA ASP A 278 -25.60 -19.23 14.24
C ASP A 278 -24.30 -18.42 14.29
N TRP A 279 -24.30 -17.24 14.90
CA TRP A 279 -23.09 -16.43 15.11
C TRP A 279 -22.06 -17.13 16.00
N ASN A 280 -22.49 -17.72 17.11
CA ASN A 280 -21.57 -18.42 18.02
C ASN A 280 -20.96 -19.68 17.37
N ILE A 281 -21.77 -20.42 16.60
CA ILE A 281 -21.28 -21.57 15.84
C ILE A 281 -20.29 -21.11 14.76
N PHE A 282 -20.65 -20.06 14.01
CA PHE A 282 -19.79 -19.50 12.96
C PHE A 282 -18.46 -19.01 13.52
N ALA A 283 -18.47 -18.27 14.64
CA ALA A 283 -17.26 -17.80 15.32
C ALA A 283 -16.33 -18.97 15.66
N SER A 284 -16.87 -20.02 16.29
CA SER A 284 -16.08 -21.22 16.67
C SER A 284 -15.47 -21.93 15.45
N LEU A 285 -16.21 -22.00 14.33
CA LEU A 285 -15.72 -22.62 13.10
C LEU A 285 -14.63 -21.78 12.42
N VAL A 286 -14.74 -20.46 12.46
CA VAL A 286 -13.74 -19.56 11.89
C VAL A 286 -12.47 -19.54 12.75
N GLU A 287 -12.60 -19.56 14.07
CA GLU A 287 -11.48 -19.70 14.99
C GLU A 287 -10.70 -20.98 14.74
N GLU A 288 -11.39 -22.10 14.53
CA GLU A 288 -10.76 -23.37 14.14
C GLU A 288 -10.11 -23.29 12.74
N GLU A 289 -10.77 -22.67 11.76
CA GLU A 289 -10.24 -22.50 10.40
C GLU A 289 -8.91 -21.71 10.39
N TYR A 290 -8.78 -20.72 11.27
CA TYR A 290 -7.62 -19.82 11.35
C TYR A 290 -6.77 -19.99 12.62
N HIS A 291 -6.83 -21.17 13.27
CA HIS A 291 -6.13 -21.46 14.52
C HIS A 291 -4.60 -21.30 14.46
N VAL A 292 -4.01 -21.19 13.26
CA VAL A 292 -2.57 -20.95 13.06
C VAL A 292 -2.26 -19.47 12.81
N SER A 293 -3.05 -18.79 11.99
CA SER A 293 -2.69 -17.46 11.46
C SER A 293 -3.23 -16.31 12.30
N ASP A 294 -4.40 -16.47 12.92
CA ASP A 294 -5.17 -15.40 13.57
C ASP A 294 -5.80 -15.86 14.89
N THR A 295 -4.96 -16.15 15.89
CA THR A 295 -5.38 -16.73 17.18
C THR A 295 -6.01 -15.75 18.17
N GLU A 296 -5.99 -14.46 17.89
CA GLU A 296 -6.45 -13.39 18.80
C GLU A 296 -7.81 -12.81 18.39
N MET A 297 -8.50 -13.45 17.44
CA MET A 297 -9.77 -12.95 16.94
C MET A 297 -10.86 -12.97 18.01
N VAL A 298 -11.67 -11.92 18.06
CA VAL A 298 -12.77 -11.76 19.00
C VAL A 298 -14.03 -11.41 18.24
N PHE A 299 -15.04 -12.27 18.35
CA PHE A 299 -16.38 -12.02 17.84
C PHE A 299 -17.28 -11.44 18.93
N ASN A 300 -18.03 -10.39 18.61
CA ASN A 300 -19.05 -9.84 19.50
C ASN A 300 -20.34 -9.57 18.73
N MET A 301 -21.47 -9.83 19.37
CA MET A 301 -22.81 -9.51 18.88
C MET A 301 -23.61 -8.89 20.02
N GLU A 302 -24.09 -7.68 19.82
CA GLU A 302 -24.87 -6.94 20.81
C GLU A 302 -26.13 -6.33 20.21
N SER A 303 -27.12 -6.03 21.05
CA SER A 303 -28.30 -5.27 20.64
C SER A 303 -27.94 -3.82 20.37
N THR A 304 -28.53 -3.22 19.36
CA THR A 304 -28.37 -1.79 19.07
C THR A 304 -29.72 -1.13 18.80
N SER A 305 -29.73 0.20 18.78
CA SER A 305 -30.91 1.00 18.43
C SER A 305 -31.34 0.73 16.98
N ALA A 306 -32.64 0.86 16.72
CA ALA A 306 -33.17 0.83 15.37
C ALA A 306 -32.59 2.00 14.54
N GLU A 307 -32.28 1.71 13.28
CA GLU A 307 -31.78 2.69 12.31
C GLU A 307 -32.26 2.33 10.89
N PRO A 308 -32.32 3.29 9.96
CA PRO A 308 -32.75 3.03 8.59
C PRO A 308 -31.86 2.01 7.89
N VAL A 309 -32.48 1.02 7.26
CA VAL A 309 -31.83 -0.08 6.56
C VAL A 309 -31.63 0.25 5.08
N ILE A 310 -30.71 -0.46 4.46
CA ILE A 310 -30.40 -0.37 3.04
C ILE A 310 -31.44 -1.18 2.27
N SER A 311 -31.88 -0.68 1.13
CA SER A 311 -32.82 -1.40 0.26
C SER A 311 -32.35 -2.84 -0.01
N GLN A 312 -33.25 -3.81 0.22
CA GLN A 312 -32.88 -5.22 0.29
C GLN A 312 -32.15 -5.74 -0.96
N ASP A 313 -32.59 -5.32 -2.15
CA ASP A 313 -31.98 -5.72 -3.42
C ASP A 313 -30.52 -5.26 -3.53
N VAL A 314 -30.18 -4.05 -3.06
CA VAL A 314 -28.79 -3.58 -3.03
C VAL A 314 -27.98 -4.33 -1.99
N ALA A 315 -28.52 -4.53 -0.78
CA ALA A 315 -27.83 -5.26 0.28
C ALA A 315 -27.47 -6.70 -0.16
N VAL A 316 -28.40 -7.42 -0.79
CA VAL A 316 -28.16 -8.78 -1.31
C VAL A 316 -27.09 -8.77 -2.40
N ARG A 317 -27.15 -7.84 -3.36
CA ARG A 317 -26.11 -7.73 -4.40
C ARG A 317 -24.74 -7.39 -3.82
N PHE A 318 -24.69 -6.50 -2.84
CA PHE A 318 -23.46 -6.10 -2.16
C PHE A 318 -22.81 -7.29 -1.44
N VAL A 319 -23.56 -8.02 -0.60
CA VAL A 319 -23.03 -9.19 0.13
C VAL A 319 -22.59 -10.29 -0.84
N ARG A 320 -23.38 -10.58 -1.89
CA ARG A 320 -22.99 -11.55 -2.93
C ARG A 320 -21.74 -11.13 -3.68
N ALA A 321 -21.60 -9.84 -4.01
CA ALA A 321 -20.41 -9.33 -4.65
C ALA A 321 -19.18 -9.51 -3.75
N LEU A 322 -19.30 -9.20 -2.45
CA LEU A 322 -18.23 -9.41 -1.46
C LEU A 322 -17.84 -10.88 -1.30
N GLN A 323 -18.78 -11.81 -1.41
CA GLN A 323 -18.45 -13.24 -1.40
C GLN A 323 -17.76 -13.68 -2.68
N ALA A 324 -18.27 -13.27 -3.84
CA ALA A 324 -17.78 -13.72 -5.15
C ALA A 324 -16.43 -13.13 -5.55
N VAL A 325 -16.08 -11.94 -5.05
CA VAL A 325 -14.84 -11.27 -5.43
C VAL A 325 -13.60 -12.00 -4.87
N ASP A 326 -12.61 -12.21 -5.75
CA ASP A 326 -11.32 -12.80 -5.37
C ASP A 326 -10.63 -11.95 -4.29
N ASN A 327 -10.02 -12.63 -3.30
CA ASN A 327 -9.24 -12.03 -2.23
C ASN A 327 -8.15 -13.02 -1.78
N GLY A 328 -6.95 -12.53 -1.51
CA GLY A 328 -5.75 -13.32 -1.26
C GLY A 328 -4.93 -13.61 -2.52
N VAL A 329 -4.12 -14.66 -2.45
CA VAL A 329 -3.33 -15.18 -3.57
C VAL A 329 -4.24 -15.73 -4.65
N PHE A 330 -4.09 -15.23 -5.87
CA PHE A 330 -4.78 -15.72 -7.05
C PHE A 330 -3.91 -16.73 -7.83
N ALA A 331 -2.62 -16.46 -7.94
CA ALA A 331 -1.66 -17.32 -8.60
C ALA A 331 -0.27 -17.22 -7.96
N ILE A 332 0.42 -18.34 -7.90
CA ILE A 332 1.84 -18.47 -7.58
C ILE A 332 2.61 -18.60 -8.90
N CYS A 333 3.87 -18.17 -8.93
CA CYS A 333 4.72 -18.32 -10.10
C CYS A 333 4.82 -19.78 -10.55
N GLN A 334 4.71 -19.99 -11.86
CA GLN A 334 4.75 -21.34 -12.45
C GLN A 334 6.17 -21.90 -12.59
N ASP A 335 7.17 -21.01 -12.64
CA ASP A 335 8.56 -21.43 -12.63
C ASP A 335 8.88 -22.09 -11.28
N LYS A 336 9.41 -23.32 -11.32
CA LYS A 336 9.77 -24.06 -10.12
C LYS A 336 10.82 -23.34 -9.29
N ALA A 337 11.71 -22.58 -9.91
CA ALA A 337 12.70 -21.78 -9.19
C ALA A 337 12.06 -20.66 -8.35
N LEU A 338 10.82 -20.28 -8.67
CA LEU A 338 10.07 -19.19 -8.05
C LEU A 338 8.76 -19.66 -7.41
N ALA A 339 8.58 -20.97 -7.19
CA ALA A 339 7.30 -21.54 -6.74
C ALA A 339 6.86 -21.10 -5.32
N GLY A 340 7.68 -20.37 -4.57
CA GLY A 340 7.28 -19.69 -3.34
C GLY A 340 6.74 -18.27 -3.53
N MET A 341 6.86 -17.71 -4.74
CA MET A 341 6.55 -16.30 -5.02
C MET A 341 5.13 -16.13 -5.54
N VAL A 342 4.41 -15.16 -4.98
CA VAL A 342 3.07 -14.79 -5.43
C VAL A 342 3.16 -14.01 -6.74
N GLU A 343 2.59 -14.57 -7.81
CA GLU A 343 2.54 -13.90 -9.12
C GLU A 343 1.40 -12.89 -9.18
N THR A 344 0.23 -13.24 -8.66
CA THR A 344 -0.96 -12.38 -8.67
C THR A 344 -1.72 -12.53 -7.37
N SER A 345 -2.11 -11.41 -6.77
CA SER A 345 -2.97 -11.39 -5.59
C SER A 345 -3.95 -10.22 -5.63
N SER A 346 -4.92 -10.23 -4.72
CA SER A 346 -5.73 -9.05 -4.47
C SER A 346 -6.23 -8.98 -3.04
N ASN A 347 -6.40 -7.78 -2.51
CA ASN A 347 -6.88 -7.53 -1.15
C ASN A 347 -8.03 -6.53 -1.18
N ILE A 348 -9.14 -6.89 -0.55
CA ILE A 348 -10.23 -5.96 -0.24
C ILE A 348 -9.86 -5.31 1.08
N ALA A 349 -9.54 -4.03 1.00
CA ALA A 349 -8.79 -3.34 2.03
C ALA A 349 -9.67 -2.44 2.90
N SER A 350 -10.78 -1.96 2.34
CA SER A 350 -11.73 -1.14 3.09
C SER A 350 -13.14 -1.20 2.53
N ILE A 351 -14.11 -1.10 3.43
CA ILE A 351 -15.50 -0.77 3.13
C ILE A 351 -15.92 0.33 4.10
N VAL A 352 -16.47 1.39 3.54
CA VAL A 352 -17.09 2.48 4.30
C VAL A 352 -18.54 2.60 3.87
N THR A 353 -19.44 2.68 4.86
CA THR A 353 -20.85 2.95 4.62
C THR A 353 -21.18 4.40 5.00
N GLU A 354 -21.66 5.16 4.01
CA GLU A 354 -22.28 6.47 4.20
C GLU A 354 -23.68 6.45 3.57
N ASP A 355 -23.93 7.29 2.57
CA ASP A 355 -25.09 7.23 1.66
C ASP A 355 -24.89 6.22 0.51
N LYS A 356 -23.73 5.56 0.51
CA LYS A 356 -23.30 4.54 -0.43
C LYS A 356 -22.30 3.61 0.22
N PHE A 357 -22.08 2.46 -0.39
CA PHE A 357 -20.91 1.63 -0.07
C PHE A 357 -19.76 2.03 -0.98
N LEU A 358 -18.63 2.39 -0.37
CA LEU A 358 -17.36 2.54 -1.05
C LEU A 358 -16.46 1.37 -0.68
N ILE A 359 -16.06 0.59 -1.69
CA ILE A 359 -15.22 -0.59 -1.53
C ILE A 359 -13.85 -0.31 -2.15
N GLY A 360 -12.81 -0.30 -1.33
CA GLY A 360 -11.42 -0.20 -1.76
C GLY A 360 -10.80 -1.59 -1.95
N LYS A 361 -10.28 -1.86 -3.15
CA LYS A 361 -9.55 -3.10 -3.47
C LYS A 361 -8.21 -2.79 -4.12
N LYS A 362 -7.12 -3.41 -3.66
CA LYS A 362 -5.81 -3.39 -4.33
C LYS A 362 -5.57 -4.73 -5.01
N ARG A 363 -5.08 -4.71 -6.25
CA ARG A 363 -4.62 -5.89 -6.98
C ARG A 363 -3.13 -5.74 -7.24
N ALA A 364 -2.36 -6.79 -6.95
CA ALA A 364 -0.96 -6.88 -7.32
C ALA A 364 -0.78 -7.93 -8.41
N LYS A 365 0.09 -7.65 -9.38
CA LYS A 365 0.49 -8.60 -10.41
C LYS A 365 1.96 -8.40 -10.77
N GLN A 366 2.74 -9.45 -10.67
CA GLN A 366 4.10 -9.48 -11.20
C GLN A 366 4.06 -9.57 -12.73
N TRP A 367 4.79 -8.67 -13.38
CA TRP A 367 4.86 -8.61 -14.83
C TRP A 367 6.06 -9.42 -15.31
N SER A 368 5.82 -10.51 -16.05
CA SER A 368 6.86 -11.07 -16.91
C SER A 368 6.86 -10.33 -18.25
N LEU A 369 8.05 -10.04 -18.77
CA LEU A 369 8.31 -9.29 -20.02
C LEU A 369 7.47 -9.72 -21.24
N MET A 370 6.91 -10.94 -21.26
CA MET A 370 6.11 -11.46 -22.38
C MET A 370 4.59 -11.31 -22.23
N SER A 371 4.08 -10.81 -21.09
CA SER A 371 2.64 -10.83 -20.80
C SER A 371 1.84 -9.59 -21.28
N ASN A 372 2.46 -8.74 -22.11
CA ASN A 372 1.90 -7.46 -22.59
C ASN A 372 0.67 -7.56 -23.52
N GLY A 373 0.39 -8.71 -24.15
CA GLY A 373 -0.71 -8.81 -25.15
C GLY A 373 -1.99 -9.51 -24.69
N ALA A 374 -1.86 -10.62 -23.96
CA ALA A 374 -2.95 -11.60 -23.87
C ALA A 374 -4.03 -11.29 -22.82
N LEU A 375 -3.68 -10.61 -21.70
CA LEU A 375 -4.62 -10.44 -20.59
C LEU A 375 -5.62 -9.27 -20.80
N ILE A 376 -5.22 -8.24 -21.56
CA ILE A 376 -6.08 -7.10 -21.91
C ILE A 376 -7.26 -7.57 -22.79
N ALA A 377 -7.03 -8.55 -23.66
CA ALA A 377 -8.09 -9.16 -24.48
C ALA A 377 -9.08 -9.99 -23.64
N LEU A 378 -8.60 -10.76 -22.67
CA LEU A 378 -9.43 -11.60 -21.78
C LEU A 378 -10.29 -10.79 -20.79
N GLN A 379 -9.78 -9.66 -20.29
CA GLN A 379 -10.55 -8.78 -19.40
C GLN A 379 -11.65 -8.00 -20.14
N ARG A 380 -11.45 -7.65 -21.41
CA ARG A 380 -12.49 -7.05 -22.26
C ARG A 380 -13.60 -8.05 -22.58
N ALA A 381 -13.25 -9.30 -22.89
CA ALA A 381 -14.20 -10.35 -23.20
C ALA A 381 -15.11 -10.72 -22.00
N ARG A 382 -14.56 -10.78 -20.77
CA ARG A 382 -15.36 -11.12 -19.57
C ARG A 382 -16.27 -9.98 -19.09
N ARG A 383 -15.91 -8.72 -19.33
CA ARG A 383 -16.74 -7.55 -18.94
C ARG A 383 -18.00 -7.38 -19.81
N GLN A 384 -17.96 -7.79 -21.08
CA GLN A 384 -19.13 -7.75 -21.95
C GLN A 384 -20.21 -8.80 -21.59
N VAL A 385 -19.82 -9.89 -20.93
CA VAL A 385 -20.75 -10.98 -20.57
C VAL A 385 -21.49 -10.71 -19.25
N ALA A 386 -20.93 -9.87 -18.35
CA ALA A 386 -21.51 -9.65 -17.02
C ALA A 386 -22.44 -8.44 -16.90
N THR A 387 -22.27 -7.40 -17.73
CA THR A 387 -23.05 -6.17 -17.61
C THR A 387 -23.47 -5.69 -19.00
N GLY A 388 -24.72 -5.93 -19.38
CA GLY A 388 -25.29 -5.46 -20.65
C GLY A 388 -25.42 -3.93 -20.82
N ARG A 389 -24.61 -3.12 -20.11
CA ARG A 389 -24.44 -1.67 -20.29
C ARG A 389 -23.04 -1.20 -19.88
N SER A 390 -22.57 -0.15 -20.54
CA SER A 390 -21.24 0.45 -20.40
C SER A 390 -21.02 1.11 -19.02
N LEU A 391 -20.12 0.54 -18.23
CA LEU A 391 -19.49 1.23 -17.10
C LEU A 391 -18.40 2.18 -17.62
N GLN A 392 -18.48 3.46 -17.27
CA GLN A 392 -17.39 4.41 -17.49
C GLN A 392 -16.20 4.01 -16.62
N CYS A 393 -15.15 3.53 -17.26
CA CYS A 393 -13.86 3.28 -16.65
C CYS A 393 -12.98 4.48 -16.99
N ASN A 394 -12.68 5.35 -16.03
CA ASN A 394 -11.64 6.36 -16.20
C ASN A 394 -10.28 5.67 -16.16
N SER A 395 -9.84 5.19 -17.31
CA SER A 395 -8.49 4.66 -17.53
C SER A 395 -7.59 5.78 -18.02
N GLY A 396 -6.88 6.44 -17.12
CA GLY A 396 -5.66 7.16 -17.48
C GLY A 396 -4.53 6.15 -17.56
N LEU A 397 -4.26 5.59 -18.73
CA LEU A 397 -3.01 4.91 -19.08
C LEU A 397 -2.96 4.78 -20.61
N VAL A 398 -2.09 5.60 -21.21
CA VAL A 398 -1.74 5.56 -22.63
C VAL A 398 -0.73 4.43 -22.81
N ALA A 399 -1.16 3.32 -23.40
CA ALA A 399 -0.22 2.36 -23.99
C ALA A 399 0.16 2.89 -25.37
N LYS A 400 1.44 3.23 -25.56
CA LYS A 400 2.07 3.34 -26.88
C LYS A 400 3.17 2.27 -26.97
N PRO A 401 3.36 1.70 -28.18
CA PRO A 401 3.90 0.36 -28.42
C PRO A 401 5.31 0.11 -27.90
#